data_AF-A0AAV3XF97-F1
#
_entry.id   AF-A0AAV3XF97-F1
#
_cell.length_a   1.000
_cell.length_b   1.000
_cell.length_c   1.000
_cell.angle_alpha   90.00
_cell.angle_beta   90.00
_cell.angle_gamma   90.00
#
_symmetry.space_group_name_H-M   'P 1'
#
loop_
_entity.id
_entity.type
_entity.pdbx_description
1 polymer ?
#
loop_
_entity_poly.entity_id
_entity_poly.type
_entity_poly.pdbx_seq_one_letter_code
_entity_poly.pdbx_strand_id
1 'polypeptide(L)'
;MYASDSTNRRTFPGLRLLSILNSDGLIANSRLRQERIDYRDIAHDRIQDRRARKPVPCSARGTLYDDVPFYFAPRSPMLYAIHKRNVDRYFQGKNFVIP
;
A
#
# COMPACT_ATOMS: atom_id res chain seq x y z
N MET A 1 -3.31 -35.96 18.99
CA MET A 1 -2.00 -35.28 18.94
C MET A 1 -1.58 -35.20 17.48
N TYR A 2 -1.83 -34.08 16.81
CA TYR A 2 -1.18 -33.78 15.53
C TYR A 2 -0.31 -32.55 15.75
N ALA A 3 0.98 -32.72 15.54
CA ALA A 3 2.01 -31.74 15.80
C ALA A 3 1.88 -30.56 14.84
N SER A 4 1.95 -29.36 15.41
CA SER A 4 2.05 -28.08 14.74
C SER A 4 3.42 -27.98 14.06
N ASP A 5 3.47 -28.03 12.73
CA ASP A 5 4.64 -27.56 11.98
C ASP A 5 4.31 -26.19 11.37
N SER A 6 4.66 -25.15 12.13
CA SER A 6 4.41 -23.74 11.83
C SER A 6 5.56 -23.13 11.03
N THR A 7 5.94 -23.75 9.89
CA THR A 7 7.16 -23.35 9.18
C THR A 7 7.06 -23.40 7.66
N ASN A 8 5.95 -23.00 7.04
CA ASN A 8 5.99 -22.64 5.60
C ASN A 8 4.77 -21.84 5.11
N ARG A 9 4.63 -20.57 5.51
CA ARG A 9 3.75 -19.67 4.74
C ARG A 9 4.50 -19.22 3.49
N ARG A 10 4.43 -20.06 2.45
CA ARG A 10 4.72 -19.65 1.07
C ARG A 10 3.85 -18.45 0.75
N THR A 11 4.45 -17.27 0.70
CA THR A 11 3.80 -16.03 0.28
C THR A 11 3.40 -16.18 -1.19
N PHE A 12 2.16 -16.60 -1.44
CA PHE A 12 1.59 -16.60 -2.78
C PHE A 12 1.50 -15.14 -3.26
N PRO A 13 2.13 -14.76 -4.38
CA PRO A 13 2.13 -13.37 -4.87
C PRO A 13 0.77 -12.92 -5.45
N GLY A 14 -0.31 -13.66 -5.19
CA GLY A 14 -1.60 -13.54 -5.88
C GLY A 14 -2.78 -13.01 -5.07
N LEU A 15 -2.71 -12.86 -3.73
CA LEU A 15 -3.91 -12.57 -2.93
C LEU A 15 -3.71 -11.40 -1.95
N ARG A 16 -3.45 -10.20 -2.49
CA ARG A 16 -3.47 -8.96 -1.68
C ARG A 16 -4.82 -8.71 -1.01
N LEU A 17 -5.90 -9.23 -1.59
CA LEU A 17 -7.23 -9.17 -0.97
C LEU A 17 -7.28 -10.02 0.30
N LEU A 18 -6.75 -11.24 0.27
CA LEU A 18 -6.76 -12.13 1.43
C LEU A 18 -5.93 -11.55 2.59
N SER A 19 -4.81 -10.89 2.29
CA SER A 19 -4.04 -10.20 3.33
C SER A 19 -4.84 -9.07 3.98
N ILE A 20 -5.65 -8.31 3.23
CA ILE A 20 -6.48 -7.23 3.76
C ILE A 20 -7.60 -7.79 4.65
N LEU A 21 -8.24 -8.88 4.22
CA LEU A 21 -9.29 -9.53 5.01
C LEU A 21 -8.73 -10.11 6.31
N ASN A 22 -7.55 -10.73 6.26
CA ASN A 22 -6.90 -11.28 7.46
C ASN A 22 -6.38 -10.20 8.41
N SER A 23 -6.11 -8.97 7.92
CA SER A 23 -5.72 -7.84 8.76
C SER A 23 -6.91 -7.03 9.29
N ASP A 24 -8.14 -7.48 9.00
CA ASP A 24 -9.40 -6.83 9.38
C ASP A 24 -9.46 -5.34 8.95
N GLY A 25 -8.83 -5.02 7.81
CA GLY A 25 -8.79 -3.66 7.29
C GLY A 25 -7.53 -3.30 6.51
N LEU A 26 -7.50 -2.05 6.04
CA LEU A 26 -6.37 -1.50 5.30
C LEU A 26 -5.28 -1.00 6.25
N ILE A 27 -4.02 -1.27 5.89
CA ILE A 27 -2.84 -0.89 6.67
C ILE A 27 -2.17 0.33 6.03
N ALA A 28 -1.93 1.38 6.82
CA ALA A 28 -1.23 2.59 6.37
C ALA A 28 0.26 2.33 6.10
N ASN A 29 0.86 3.17 5.26
CA ASN A 29 2.27 3.03 4.85
C ASN A 29 3.25 3.12 6.03
N SER A 30 2.94 3.93 7.05
CA SER A 30 3.74 3.98 8.28
C SER A 30 3.81 2.62 8.98
N ARG A 31 2.66 1.96 9.11
CA ARG A 31 2.54 0.63 9.72
C ARG A 31 3.16 -0.47 8.86
N LEU A 32 2.98 -0.44 7.54
CA LEU A 32 3.66 -1.38 6.62
C LEU A 32 5.19 -1.32 6.77
N ARG A 33 5.75 -0.12 6.92
CA ARG A 33 7.20 0.05 7.16
C ARG A 33 7.63 -0.45 8.53
N GLN A 34 6.85 -0.16 9.58
CA GLN A 34 7.15 -0.59 10.94
C GLN A 34 7.12 -2.12 11.07
N GLU A 35 6.11 -2.77 10.49
CA GLU A 35 5.91 -4.22 10.52
C GLU A 35 6.75 -4.96 9.46
N ARG A 36 7.52 -4.23 8.64
CA ARG A 36 8.36 -4.76 7.54
C ARG A 36 7.59 -5.69 6.61
N ILE A 37 6.32 -5.36 6.35
CA ILE A 37 5.48 -6.11 5.42
C ILE A 37 5.98 -5.80 4.01
N ASP A 38 6.29 -6.86 3.25
CA ASP A 38 6.72 -6.70 1.88
C ASP A 38 5.57 -6.19 1.01
N TYR A 39 5.77 -5.03 0.37
CA TYR A 39 4.83 -4.45 -0.56
C TYR A 39 5.57 -3.74 -1.69
N ARG A 40 4.89 -3.65 -2.83
CA ARG A 40 5.40 -2.87 -3.96
C ARG A 40 5.05 -1.41 -3.72
N ASP A 41 6.03 -0.62 -3.30
CA ASP A 41 5.85 0.83 -3.23
C ASP A 41 5.82 1.42 -4.64
N ILE A 42 4.75 2.17 -4.92
CA ILE A 42 4.57 2.89 -6.17
C ILE A 42 4.40 4.39 -5.92
N ALA A 43 4.52 4.85 -4.67
CA ALA A 43 4.36 6.24 -4.29
C ALA A 43 5.51 7.10 -4.82
N HIS A 44 5.23 8.38 -5.06
CA HIS A 44 6.29 9.37 -5.26
C HIS A 44 6.96 9.68 -3.93
N ASP A 45 8.28 9.50 -3.85
CA ASP A 45 9.08 9.83 -2.66
C ASP A 45 8.74 11.22 -2.11
N ARG A 46 8.75 12.25 -2.97
CA ARG A 46 8.43 13.64 -2.58
C ARG A 46 7.01 13.81 -2.01
N ILE A 47 6.03 13.06 -2.52
CA ILE A 47 4.65 13.10 -2.02
C ILE A 47 4.59 12.39 -0.67
N GLN A 48 5.24 11.24 -0.55
CA GLN A 48 5.32 10.45 0.68
C GLN A 48 5.96 11.26 1.82
N ASP A 49 7.09 11.91 1.53
CA ASP A 49 7.80 12.81 2.44
C ASP A 49 6.92 13.97 2.92
N ARG A 50 6.15 14.57 2.01
CA ARG A 50 5.23 15.65 2.37
C ARG A 50 4.09 15.15 3.26
N ARG A 51 3.60 13.93 3.03
CA ARG A 51 2.56 13.32 3.88
C ARG A 51 3.08 13.03 5.28
N ALA A 52 4.32 12.56 5.41
CA ALA A 52 4.96 12.30 6.71
C ALA A 52 5.16 13.58 7.55
N ARG A 53 5.16 14.76 6.92
CA ARG A 53 5.29 16.05 7.60
C ARG A 53 3.98 16.83 7.74
N LYS A 54 2.88 16.34 7.17
CA LYS A 54 1.60 17.05 7.19
C LYS A 54 0.73 16.49 8.33
N PRO A 55 0.61 17.23 9.46
CA PRO A 55 -0.25 16.80 10.56
C PRO A 55 -1.72 16.81 10.12
N VAL A 56 -2.50 15.90 10.67
CA VAL A 56 -3.94 15.81 10.45
C VAL A 56 -4.63 16.12 11.78
N PRO A 57 -5.24 17.31 11.93
CA PRO A 57 -5.76 17.78 13.22
C PRO A 57 -6.80 16.86 13.86
N CYS A 58 -7.50 16.07 13.06
CA CYS A 58 -8.55 15.15 13.50
C CYS A 58 -8.16 13.66 13.36
N SER A 59 -6.91 13.33 13.00
CA SER A 59 -6.48 11.93 12.93
C SER A 59 -6.11 11.42 14.31
N ALA A 60 -6.41 10.15 14.57
CA ALA A 60 -5.95 9.46 15.77
C ALA A 60 -4.43 9.17 15.77
N ARG A 61 -3.75 9.36 14.62
CA ARG A 61 -2.41 8.79 14.39
C ARG A 61 -1.32 9.80 14.00
N GLY A 62 -1.66 11.08 13.86
CA GLY A 62 -0.70 12.17 13.77
C GLY A 62 -0.63 12.81 12.39
N THR A 63 -0.17 12.09 11.36
CA THR A 63 0.10 12.68 10.04
C THR A 63 -0.65 11.98 8.91
N LEU A 64 -0.69 12.63 7.73
CA LEU A 64 -1.27 12.02 6.52
C LEU A 64 -0.57 10.72 6.10
N TYR A 65 0.61 10.42 6.65
CA TYR A 65 1.33 9.18 6.38
C TYR A 65 0.75 7.98 7.15
N ASP A 66 -0.05 8.27 8.18
CA ASP A 66 -0.65 7.27 9.08
C ASP A 66 -2.09 6.90 8.69
N ASP A 67 -2.64 7.60 7.69
CA ASP A 67 -3.99 7.39 7.17
C ASP A 67 -3.96 6.77 5.75
N VAL A 68 -4.88 5.83 5.51
CA VAL A 68 -5.08 5.21 4.19
C VAL A 68 -6.05 6.06 3.36
N PRO A 69 -5.63 6.60 2.20
CA PRO A 69 -6.52 7.39 1.36
C PRO A 69 -7.55 6.51 0.62
N PHE A 70 -8.80 6.97 0.57
CA PHE A 70 -9.89 6.35 -0.21
C PHE A 70 -10.26 7.24 -1.39
N TYR A 71 -10.39 6.65 -2.60
CA TYR A 71 -10.64 7.38 -3.83
C TYR A 71 -11.89 6.84 -4.53
N PHE A 72 -12.77 7.73 -5.00
CA PHE A 72 -13.97 7.39 -5.77
C PHE A 72 -13.74 7.33 -7.29
N ALA A 73 -12.47 7.38 -7.73
CA ALA A 73 -12.11 7.36 -9.14
C ALA A 73 -11.65 5.95 -9.58
N PRO A 74 -11.79 5.58 -10.88
CA PRO A 74 -11.38 4.26 -11.39
C PRO A 74 -9.89 3.95 -11.20
N ARG A 75 -9.05 4.98 -11.04
CA ARG A 75 -7.61 4.85 -10.77
C ARG A 75 -7.24 5.74 -9.61
N SER A 76 -6.38 5.22 -8.72
CA SER A 76 -5.75 6.06 -7.70
C SER A 76 -4.85 7.12 -8.36
N PRO A 77 -4.57 8.25 -7.69
CA PRO A 77 -3.68 9.28 -8.21
C PRO A 77 -2.31 8.75 -8.64
N MET A 78 -1.75 7.78 -7.89
CA MET A 78 -0.47 7.17 -8.23
C MET A 78 -0.56 6.27 -9.46
N LEU A 79 -1.65 5.49 -9.61
CA LEU A 79 -1.87 4.70 -10.83
C LEU A 79 -2.09 5.60 -12.06
N TYR A 80 -2.75 6.74 -11.88
CA TYR A 80 -2.89 7.74 -12.93
C TYR A 80 -1.54 8.37 -13.32
N ALA A 81 -0.69 8.71 -12.34
CA ALA A 81 0.65 9.24 -12.59
C ALA A 81 1.52 8.25 -13.36
N ILE A 82 1.48 6.95 -13.00
CA ILE A 82 2.16 5.87 -13.74
C ILE A 82 1.66 5.80 -15.18
N HIS A 83 0.35 5.82 -15.38
CA HIS A 83 -0.25 5.79 -16.71
C HIS A 83 0.22 6.96 -17.58
N LYS A 84 0.41 8.14 -16.99
CA LYS A 84 0.95 9.33 -17.65
C LYS A 84 2.48 9.41 -17.70
N ARG A 85 3.20 8.36 -17.26
CA ARG A 85 4.67 8.31 -17.17
C ARG A 85 5.29 9.44 -16.34
N ASN A 86 4.55 9.94 -15.35
CA ASN A 86 4.99 11.05 -14.51
C ASN A 86 5.66 10.56 -13.22
N VAL A 87 6.35 9.40 -13.23
CA VAL A 87 6.93 8.76 -12.03
C VAL A 87 8.31 8.23 -12.37
N ASP A 88 9.33 8.71 -11.64
CA ASP A 88 10.74 8.44 -11.96
C ASP A 88 11.16 6.97 -11.72
N ARG A 89 10.49 6.26 -10.80
CA ARG A 89 10.93 4.94 -10.30
C ARG A 89 10.09 3.74 -10.76
N TYR A 90 9.02 3.93 -11.55
CA TYR A 90 8.11 2.84 -11.89
C TYR A 90 8.10 2.51 -13.39
N PHE A 91 8.81 1.44 -13.76
CA PHE A 91 9.01 1.01 -15.16
C PHE A 91 8.24 -0.26 -15.58
N GLN A 92 7.61 -1.01 -14.66
CA GLN A 92 6.91 -2.26 -14.99
C GLN A 92 5.38 -2.16 -14.91
N GLY A 93 4.68 -2.59 -15.97
CA GLY A 93 3.28 -3.05 -15.86
C GLY A 93 2.23 -2.10 -16.45
N LYS A 94 2.05 -2.16 -17.78
CA LYS A 94 0.90 -1.61 -18.51
C LYS A 94 -0.30 -2.56 -18.61
N ASN A 95 -0.32 -3.69 -17.90
CA ASN A 95 -1.19 -4.83 -18.27
C ASN A 95 -2.32 -5.17 -17.30
N PHE A 96 -2.71 -4.30 -16.37
CA PHE A 96 -3.90 -4.56 -15.53
C PHE A 96 -4.70 -3.29 -15.28
N VAL A 97 -5.38 -2.81 -16.31
CA VAL A 97 -6.61 -2.02 -16.13
C VAL A 97 -7.60 -2.46 -17.19
N ILE A 98 -8.49 -3.38 -16.84
CA ILE A 98 -9.69 -3.69 -17.64
C ILE A 98 -10.74 -2.63 -17.28
N PRO A 99 -11.45 -2.05 -18.28
CA PRO A 99 -12.49 -1.04 -18.07
C PRO A 99 -13.68 -1.56 -17.25
#